data_AF-A0AAX3MC77-F1
#
_entry.id   AF-A0AAX3MC77-F1
#
_cell.length_a   1.000
_cell.length_b   1.000
_cell.length_c   1.000
_cell.angle_alpha   90.00
_cell.angle_beta   90.00
_cell.angle_gamma   90.00
#
_symmetry.space_group_name_H-M   'P 1'
#
loop_
_entity.id
_entity.type
_entity.pdbx_description
1 polymer ?
#
loop_
_entity_poly.entity_id
_entity_poly.type
_entity_poly.pdbx_seq_one_letter_code
_entity_poly.pdbx_strand_id
1 'polypeptide(L)' 'MKKVFRLEGLDCAHCAAKIEERVSKLEGVKSVVINFMTTKMTLESIDENIGEVVEKVKKLINEIEPDVNMVKA' A
#
# COMPACT_ATOMS: atom_id res chain seq x y z
N MET A 1 -2.04 3.35 -13.90
CA MET A 1 -2.58 1.96 -13.80
C MET A 1 -3.10 1.69 -12.40
N LYS A 2 -4.15 0.88 -12.23
CA LYS A 2 -4.75 0.56 -10.93
C LYS A 2 -4.48 -0.90 -10.54
N LYS A 3 -4.06 -1.14 -9.29
CA LYS A 3 -3.92 -2.47 -8.69
C LYS A 3 -4.54 -2.50 -7.30
N VAL A 4 -5.04 -3.66 -6.91
CA VAL A 4 -5.64 -3.88 -5.59
C VAL A 4 -4.85 -4.97 -4.88
N PHE A 5 -4.57 -4.73 -3.61
CA PHE A 5 -3.83 -5.61 -2.72
C PHE A 5 -4.61 -5.78 -1.42
N ARG A 6 -4.33 -6.87 -0.71
CA ARG A 6 -4.75 -7.09 0.66
C ARG A 6 -3.55 -6.94 1.58
N LEU A 7 -3.77 -6.29 2.71
CA LEU A 7 -2.78 -6.07 3.77
C LEU A 7 -3.11 -7.04 4.91
N GLU A 8 -2.58 -8.25 4.81
CA GLU A 8 -2.76 -9.29 5.84
C GLU A 8 -1.96 -8.91 7.09
N GLY A 9 -2.55 -9.11 8.27
CA GLY A 9 -1.92 -8.70 9.54
C GLY A 9 -2.16 -7.24 9.93
N LEU A 10 -2.85 -6.44 9.11
CA LEU A 10 -3.21 -5.07 9.47
C LEU A 10 -4.42 -5.02 10.42
N ASP A 11 -4.18 -4.82 11.70
CA ASP A 11 -5.20 -4.76 12.77
C ASP A 11 -5.32 -3.39 13.46
N CYS A 12 -4.46 -2.43 13.11
CA CYS A 12 -4.48 -1.09 13.67
C CYS A 12 -4.87 -0.02 12.64
N ALA A 13 -5.98 0.69 12.89
CA ALA A 13 -6.49 1.76 12.02
C ALA A 13 -5.50 2.94 11.89
N HIS A 14 -4.77 3.26 12.96
CA HIS A 14 -3.75 4.32 12.92
C HIS A 14 -2.56 3.91 12.03
N CYS A 15 -2.15 2.65 12.08
CA CYS A 15 -1.10 2.13 11.21
C CYS A 15 -1.57 2.10 9.75
N ALA A 16 -2.84 1.77 9.49
CA ALA A 16 -3.42 1.85 8.16
C ALA A 16 -3.33 3.27 7.57
N ALA A 17 -3.73 4.28 8.34
CA ALA A 17 -3.64 5.68 7.92
C ALA A 17 -2.17 6.12 7.69
N LYS A 18 -1.26 5.71 8.57
CA LYS A 18 0.18 6.00 8.42
C LYS A 18 0.78 5.37 7.16
N ILE A 19 0.40 4.13 6.84
CA ILE A 19 0.82 3.45 5.62
C ILE A 19 0.28 4.20 4.40
N GLU A 20 -1.02 4.51 4.37
CA GLU A 20 -1.66 5.23 3.27
C GLU A 20 -0.96 6.56 3.00
N GLU A 21 -0.73 7.37 4.05
CA GLU A 21 -0.06 8.65 3.94
C GLU A 21 1.36 8.51 3.38
N ARG A 22 2.13 7.55 3.89
CA ARG A 22 3.52 7.35 3.47
C ARG A 22 3.62 6.81 2.04
N VAL A 23 2.72 5.91 1.65
CA VAL A 23 2.64 5.39 0.28
C VAL A 23 2.22 6.48 -0.70
N SER A 24 1.31 7.38 -0.31
CA SER A 24 0.86 8.49 -1.17
C SER A 24 1.99 9.44 -1.58
N LYS A 25 3.07 9.50 -0.78
CA LYS A 25 4.24 10.35 -1.00
C LYS A 25 5.34 9.67 -1.84
N LEU A 26 5.16 8.40 -2.21
CA LEU A 26 6.12 7.71 -3.06
C LEU A 26 6.04 8.21 -4.50
N GLU A 27 7.20 8.42 -5.12
CA GLU A 27 7.30 8.73 -6.53
C GLU A 27 6.66 7.61 -7.37
N GLY A 28 5.85 8.02 -8.35
CA GLY A 28 5.11 7.11 -9.21
C GLY A 28 3.74 6.68 -8.68
N VAL A 29 3.38 7.06 -7.45
CA VAL A 29 2.03 6.86 -6.91
C VAL A 29 1.15 8.05 -7.30
N LYS A 30 0.02 7.75 -7.96
CA LYS A 30 -1.03 8.73 -8.28
C LYS A 30 -1.99 8.90 -7.11
N SER A 31 -2.43 7.78 -6.56
CA SER A 31 -3.35 7.73 -5.42
C SER A 31 -3.18 6.38 -4.72
N VAL A 32 -3.45 6.37 -3.42
CA VAL A 32 -3.57 5.16 -2.64
C VAL A 32 -4.73 5.32 -1.67
N VAL A 33 -5.53 4.26 -1.52
CA VAL A 33 -6.62 4.22 -0.55
C VAL A 33 -6.61 2.86 0.15
N ILE A 34 -6.60 2.87 1.47
CA ILE A 34 -6.65 1.71 2.35
C ILE A 34 -8.01 1.70 3.05
N ASN A 35 -8.81 0.70 2.71
CA ASN A 35 -10.00 0.38 3.46
C ASN A 35 -9.62 -0.56 4.61
N PHE A 36 -9.38 0.00 5.79
CA PHE A 36 -9.01 -0.74 6.99
C PHE A 36 -10.01 -1.85 7.33
N MET A 37 -11.33 -1.58 7.26
CA MET A 37 -12.37 -2.57 7.55
C MET A 37 -12.28 -3.83 6.69
N THR A 38 -11.84 -3.69 5.43
CA THR A 38 -11.71 -4.81 4.49
C THR A 38 -10.26 -5.26 4.29
N THR A 39 -9.29 -4.62 4.96
CA THR A 39 -7.84 -4.81 4.76
C THR A 39 -7.38 -4.65 3.31
N LYS A 40 -8.12 -3.89 2.48
CA LYS A 40 -7.82 -3.71 1.05
C LYS A 40 -7.11 -2.39 0.80
N MET A 41 -6.01 -2.45 0.06
CA MET A 41 -5.30 -1.30 -0.47
C MET A 41 -5.51 -1.21 -1.97
N THR A 42 -5.98 -0.07 -2.44
CA THR A 42 -6.07 0.27 -3.86
C THR A 42 -4.95 1.23 -4.19
N LEU A 43 -4.06 0.84 -5.10
CA LEU A 43 -2.91 1.63 -5.55
C LEU A 43 -3.12 2.03 -7.01
N GLU A 44 -3.11 3.33 -7.28
CA GLU A 44 -3.00 3.86 -8.64
C GLU A 44 -1.62 4.45 -8.85
N SER A 45 -0.98 4.08 -9.95
CA SER A 45 0.34 4.59 -10.34
C SER A 45 0.24 5.44 -11.60
N ILE A 46 1.04 6.52 -11.67
CA ILE A 46 1.25 7.32 -12.88
C ILE A 46 2.28 6.68 -13.81
N ASP A 47 3.16 5.82 -13.29
CA ASP A 47 4.20 5.15 -14.05
C ASP A 47 3.65 4.00 -14.88
N GLU A 48 4.27 3.81 -16.06
CA GLU A 48 4.05 2.64 -16.89
C GLU A 48 4.61 1.38 -16.21
N ASN A 49 5.70 1.52 -15.45
CA ASN A 49 6.29 0.44 -14.66
C ASN A 49 5.76 0.39 -13.22
N ILE A 50 4.48 0.04 -13.09
CA ILE A 50 3.87 -0.19 -11.76
C ILE A 50 4.55 -1.32 -10.95
N GLY A 51 5.39 -2.16 -11.58
CA GLY A 51 6.13 -3.22 -10.89
C GLY A 51 7.11 -2.67 -9.86
N GLU A 52 7.92 -1.69 -10.27
CA GLU A 52 8.90 -1.03 -9.39
C GLU A 52 8.23 -0.26 -8.26
N VAL A 53 7.11 0.42 -8.56
CA VAL A 53 6.32 1.12 -7.54
C VAL A 53 5.79 0.14 -6.50
N VAL A 54 5.29 -1.03 -6.92
CA VAL A 54 4.79 -2.07 -6.01
C VAL A 54 5.90 -2.61 -5.10
N GLU A 55 7.14 -2.75 -5.60
CA GLU A 55 8.27 -3.16 -4.77
C GLU A 55 8.64 -2.09 -3.72
N LYS A 56 8.67 -0.81 -4.11
CA LYS A 56 8.90 0.31 -3.18
C LYS A 56 7.81 0.36 -2.09
N VAL A 57 6.56 0.20 -2.48
CA VAL A 57 5.41 0.14 -1.55
C VAL A 57 5.54 -1.02 -0.58
N LYS A 58 5.88 -2.22 -1.07
CA LYS A 58 6.04 -3.40 -0.22
C LYS A 58 7.12 -3.21 0.85
N LYS A 59 8.27 -2.64 0.47
CA LYS A 59 9.37 -2.34 1.40
C LYS A 59 8.94 -1.34 2.46
N LEU A 60 8.30 -0.24 2.04
CA LEU A 60 7.82 0.79 2.95
C LEU A 60 6.81 0.26 3.97
N ILE A 61 5.87 -0.60 3.53
CA ILE A 61 4.90 -1.23 4.45
C ILE A 61 5.64 -2.05 5.52
N ASN A 62 6.60 -2.87 5.11
CA ASN A 62 7.37 -3.70 6.04
C ASN A 62 8.24 -2.88 7.01
N GLU A 63 8.72 -1.69 6.61
CA GLU A 63 9.43 -0.75 7.50
C GLU A 63 8.50 -0.09 8.54
N ILE A 64 7.22 0.12 8.21
CA ILE A 64 6.25 0.75 9.11
C ILE A 64 5.64 -0.30 10.04
N GLU A 65 5.23 -1.44 9.49
CA GLU A 65 4.59 -2.57 10.18
C GLU A 65 5.17 -3.88 9.61
N PRO A 66 6.18 -4.48 10.26
CA PRO A 66 6.83 -5.70 9.76
C PRO A 66 5.90 -6.92 9.75
N ASP A 67 4.87 -6.91 10.59
CA ASP A 67 3.85 -7.96 10.68
C ASP A 67 2.81 -7.90 9.55
N VAL A 68 2.80 -6.82 8.76
CA VAL A 68 1.86 -6.65 7.64
C VAL A 68 2.42 -7.21 6.34
N ASN A 69 1.68 -8.15 5.76
CA ASN A 69 2.00 -8.77 4.47
C ASN A 69 1.09 -8.25 3.36
N MET A 70 1.70 -7.71 2.29
CA MET A 70 1.00 -7.26 1.10
C MET A 70 0.87 -8.38 0.07
N VAL A 71 -0.36 -8.81 -0.21
CA VAL A 71 -0.70 -9.84 -1.21
C VAL A 71 -1.64 -9.30 -2.28
N LYS A 72 -1.64 -9.87 -3.49
CA LYS A 72 -2.59 -9.48 -4.53
C LYS A 72 -4.01 -9.89 -4.13
N ALA A 73 -4.97 -8.98 -4.25
CA ALA A 73 -6.38 -9.22 -3.94
C ALA A 73 -7.15 -9.78 -5.14
#